data_AF-A0A2X3EUX4-F1
#
_entry.id   AF-A0A2X3EUX4-F1
#
_cell.length_a   1.000
_cell.length_b   1.000
_cell.length_c   1.000
_cell.angle_alpha   90.00
_cell.angle_beta   90.00
_cell.angle_gamma   90.00
#
_symmetry.space_group_name_H-M   'P 1'
#
loop_
_entity.id
_entity.type
_entity.pdbx_description
1 polymer ?
#
loop_
_entity_poly.entity_id
_entity_poly.type
_entity_poly.pdbx_seq_one_letter_code
_entity_poly.pdbx_strand_id
1 'polypeptide(L)'
;MHFDIAWQEVDTVLLDMDGTLLDLAFDNYFWQTLVPETWGAARGLNLQEAKDAMRQEYHAVQHTLNWYCLDYWSERLGLDIVR
;
A
#
# COMPACT_ATOMS: atom_id res chain seq x y z
N MET A 1 -29.29 -14.89 -1.30
CA MET A 1 -28.70 -15.81 -0.31
C MET A 1 -28.62 -15.05 0.99
N HIS A 2 -29.19 -15.57 2.07
CA HIS A 2 -29.08 -14.97 3.40
C HIS A 2 -28.08 -15.82 4.19
N PHE A 3 -27.02 -15.20 4.70
CA PHE A 3 -26.03 -15.86 5.53
C PHE A 3 -26.25 -15.39 6.97
N ASP A 4 -26.86 -16.25 7.78
CA ASP A 4 -26.91 -16.04 9.23
C ASP A 4 -25.59 -16.48 9.84
N ILE A 5 -24.67 -15.51 9.97
CA ILE A 5 -23.37 -15.72 10.62
C ILE A 5 -23.59 -15.59 12.12
N ALA A 6 -23.19 -16.62 12.88
CA ALA A 6 -23.19 -16.62 14.34
C ALA A 6 -22.04 -15.73 14.87
N TRP A 7 -22.19 -14.42 14.76
CA TRP A 7 -21.16 -13.42 15.10
C TRP A 7 -20.57 -13.56 16.51
N GLN A 8 -21.33 -14.11 17.45
CA GLN A 8 -20.87 -14.31 18.83
C GLN A 8 -19.80 -15.41 18.97
N GLU A 9 -19.65 -16.27 17.97
CA GLU A 9 -18.67 -17.36 17.94
C GLU A 9 -17.41 -17.01 17.12
N VAL A 10 -17.34 -15.78 16.58
CA VAL A 10 -16.22 -15.34 15.74
C VAL A 10 -15.19 -14.59 16.60
N ASP A 11 -14.04 -15.22 16.82
CA ASP A 11 -12.95 -14.61 17.59
C ASP A 11 -12.16 -13.57 16.79
N THR A 12 -12.12 -13.67 15.46
CA THR A 12 -11.33 -12.78 14.60
C THR A 12 -12.00 -12.56 13.26
N VAL A 13 -12.09 -11.29 12.86
CA VAL A 13 -12.52 -10.88 11.53
C VAL A 13 -11.31 -10.31 10.82
N LEU A 14 -10.99 -10.88 9.65
CA LEU A 14 -9.99 -10.33 8.74
C LEU A 14 -10.74 -9.78 7.53
N LEU A 15 -10.48 -8.52 7.20
CA LEU A 15 -11.08 -7.82 6.08
C LEU A 15 -9.98 -7.44 5.11
N ASP A 16 -10.16 -7.80 3.84
CA ASP A 16 -9.30 -7.30 2.79
C ASP A 16 -9.70 -5.85 2.45
N MET A 17 -8.73 -4.96 2.31
CA MET A 17 -8.98 -3.54 2.04
C MET A 17 -8.97 -3.25 0.54
N ASP A 18 -8.10 -3.89 -0.23
CA ASP A 18 -7.84 -3.55 -1.63
C ASP A 18 -8.84 -4.24 -2.55
N GLY A 19 -9.58 -3.46 -3.34
CA GLY A 19 -10.64 -3.99 -4.22
C GLY A 19 -11.93 -4.41 -3.50
N THR A 20 -11.97 -4.32 -2.15
CA THR A 20 -13.18 -4.52 -1.35
C THR A 20 -13.69 -3.21 -0.75
N LEU A 21 -12.83 -2.44 -0.07
CA LEU A 21 -13.16 -1.12 0.47
C LEU A 21 -12.56 0.01 -0.35
N LEU A 22 -11.32 -0.19 -0.82
CA LEU A 22 -10.60 0.75 -1.65
C LEU A 22 -10.75 0.38 -3.12
N ASP A 23 -10.94 1.39 -3.97
CA ASP A 23 -10.93 1.19 -5.41
C ASP A 23 -9.55 0.68 -5.84
N LEU A 24 -9.53 -0.50 -6.45
CA LEU A 24 -8.30 -1.16 -6.87
C LEU A 24 -7.52 -0.34 -7.92
N ALA A 25 -8.20 0.45 -8.75
CA ALA A 25 -7.53 1.34 -9.69
C ALA A 25 -6.88 2.52 -8.98
N PHE A 26 -7.52 3.06 -7.94
CA PHE A 26 -6.90 4.07 -7.08
C PHE A 26 -5.64 3.54 -6.38
N ASP A 27 -5.74 2.37 -5.74
CA ASP A 27 -4.61 1.78 -5.00
C ASP A 27 -3.41 1.51 -5.93
N ASN A 28 -3.68 0.91 -7.10
CA ASN A 28 -2.65 0.69 -8.11
C ASN A 28 -2.03 1.99 -8.60
N TYR A 29 -2.83 3.02 -8.88
CA TYR A 29 -2.30 4.31 -9.30
C TYR A 29 -1.42 4.94 -8.21
N PHE A 30 -1.88 4.92 -6.95
CA PHE A 30 -1.17 5.50 -5.83
C PHE A 30 0.21 4.86 -5.64
N TRP A 31 0.27 3.53 -5.50
CA TRP A 31 1.53 2.83 -5.20
C TRP A 31 2.43 2.60 -6.42
N GLN A 32 1.88 2.38 -7.62
CA GLN A 32 2.69 2.07 -8.80
C GLN A 32 3.08 3.30 -9.63
N THR A 33 2.41 4.43 -9.44
CA THR A 33 2.64 5.65 -10.23
C THR A 33 2.95 6.85 -9.34
N LEU A 34 2.01 7.30 -8.51
CA LEU A 34 2.14 8.56 -7.79
C LEU A 34 3.29 8.56 -6.77
N VAL A 35 3.40 7.49 -5.97
CA VAL A 35 4.46 7.35 -4.97
C VAL A 35 5.86 7.32 -5.63
N PRO A 36 6.13 6.45 -6.63
CA PRO A 36 7.40 6.48 -7.36
C PRO A 36 7.70 7.84 -8.00
N GLU A 37 6.72 8.48 -8.64
CA GLU A 37 6.89 9.81 -9.27
C GLU A 37 7.30 10.87 -8.25
N THR A 38 6.58 10.95 -7.13
CA THR A 38 6.81 11.95 -6.09
C THR A 38 8.15 11.73 -5.39
N TRP A 39 8.45 10.47 -5.03
CA TRP A 39 9.69 10.10 -4.37
C TRP A 39 10.91 10.35 -5.25
N GLY A 40 10.81 10.01 -6.54
CA GLY A 40 11.86 10.19 -7.53
C GLY A 40 12.11 11.65 -7.88
N ALA A 41 11.05 12.44 -8.08
CA ALA A 41 11.15 13.87 -8.39
C ALA A 41 11.89 14.64 -7.28
N ALA A 42 11.61 14.35 -6.01
CA ALA A 42 12.31 14.95 -4.87
C ALA A 42 13.82 14.63 -4.83
N ARG A 43 14.26 13.59 -5.55
CA ARG A 43 15.64 13.09 -5.59
C ARG A 43 16.32 13.32 -6.95
N GLY A 44 15.65 13.98 -7.89
CA GLY A 44 16.17 14.21 -9.24
C GLY A 44 16.31 12.94 -10.09
N LEU A 45 15.62 11.86 -9.73
CA LEU A 45 15.59 10.61 -10.48
C LEU A 45 14.60 10.73 -11.64
N ASN A 46 14.88 10.03 -12.73
CA ASN A 46 13.87 9.84 -13.76
C ASN A 46 12.82 8.80 -13.31
N LEU A 47 11.66 8.78 -13.98
CA LEU A 47 10.55 7.91 -13.61
C LEU A 47 10.91 6.43 -13.59
N GLN A 48 11.75 5.98 -14.53
CA GLN A 48 12.13 4.58 -14.63
C GLN A 48 13.01 4.17 -13.44
N GLU A 49 14.01 4.99 -13.10
CA GLU A 49 14.88 4.79 -11.94
C GLU A 49 14.07 4.75 -10.64
N ALA A 50 13.11 5.67 -10.50
CA ALA A 50 12.25 5.73 -9.32
C ALA A 50 11.36 4.48 -9.20
N LYS A 51 10.78 4.00 -10.32
CA LYS A 51 9.98 2.77 -10.34
C LYS A 51 10.80 1.53 -10.01
N ASP A 52 12.03 1.45 -10.50
CA ASP A 52 12.90 0.31 -10.21
C ASP A 52 13.36 0.30 -8.75
N ALA A 53 13.65 1.48 -8.17
CA ALA A 53 13.94 1.61 -6.74
C ALA A 53 12.73 1.23 -5.87
N MET A 54 11.54 1.74 -6.18
CA MET A 54 10.32 1.40 -5.44
C MET A 54 9.98 -0.07 -5.54
N ARG A 55 10.20 -0.72 -6.69
CA ARG A 55 10.00 -2.17 -6.82
C ARG A 55 10.87 -2.96 -5.84
N GLN A 56 12.10 -2.54 -5.60
CA GLN A 56 12.98 -3.19 -4.62
C GLN A 56 12.47 -3.00 -3.19
N GLU A 57 12.06 -1.78 -2.84
CA GLU A 57 11.48 -1.48 -1.52
C GLU A 57 10.20 -2.28 -1.27
N TYR A 58 9.31 -2.36 -2.26
CA TYR A 58 8.09 -3.16 -2.21
C TYR A 58 8.41 -4.64 -2.02
N HIS A 59 9.30 -5.19 -2.85
CA HIS A 59 9.67 -6.60 -2.76
C HIS A 59 10.33 -6.98 -1.43
N ALA A 60 11.00 -6.03 -0.76
CA ALA A 60 11.67 -6.29 0.51
C ALA A 60 10.70 -6.48 1.68
N VAL A 61 9.51 -5.88 1.63
CA VAL A 61 8.53 -5.91 2.74
C VAL A 61 7.18 -6.52 2.39
N GLN A 62 6.98 -6.95 1.14
CA GLN A 62 5.82 -7.77 0.77
C GLN A 62 5.68 -8.98 1.72
N HIS A 63 4.44 -9.36 2.02
CA HIS A 63 4.11 -10.43 2.98
C HIS A 63 4.49 -10.16 4.44
N THR A 64 4.77 -8.90 4.81
CA THR A 64 4.96 -8.49 6.21
C THR A 64 3.88 -7.50 6.63
N LEU A 65 3.68 -7.31 7.94
CA LEU A 65 2.76 -6.28 8.44
C LEU A 65 3.14 -4.86 8.00
N ASN A 66 4.43 -4.61 7.75
CA ASN A 66 4.90 -3.32 7.25
C ASN A 66 4.35 -2.99 5.86
N TRP A 67 4.00 -4.00 5.05
CA TRP A 67 3.37 -3.79 3.75
C TRP A 67 2.10 -2.94 3.85
N TYR A 68 1.30 -3.18 4.89
CA TYR A 68 0.01 -2.54 5.14
C TYR A 68 0.10 -1.31 6.05
N CYS A 69 1.32 -0.93 6.48
CA CYS A 69 1.52 0.14 7.45
C CYS A 69 1.91 1.45 6.73
N LEU A 70 0.99 2.42 6.71
CA LEU A 70 1.24 3.71 6.07
C LEU A 70 2.28 4.56 6.82
N ASP A 71 2.37 4.42 8.15
CA ASP A 71 3.41 5.08 8.95
C ASP A 71 4.81 4.57 8.54
N TYR A 72 4.95 3.25 8.36
CA TYR A 72 6.18 2.64 7.87
C TYR A 72 6.59 3.23 6.52
N TRP A 73 5.66 3.32 5.57
CA TRP A 73 5.96 3.87 4.24
C TRP A 73 6.29 5.36 4.29
N SER A 74 5.62 6.13 5.14
CA SER A 74 5.89 7.55 5.33
C SER A 74 7.33 7.77 5.82
N GLU A 75 7.75 7.02 6.85
CA GLU A 75 9.11 7.07 7.39
C GLU A 75 10.16 6.56 6.40
N ARG A 76 9.89 5.42 5.74
CA ARG A 76 10.83 4.76 4.82
C ARG A 76 11.12 5.62 3.59
N LEU A 77 10.10 6.27 3.04
CA LEU A 77 10.20 7.04 1.81
C LEU A 77 10.48 8.53 2.07
N GLY A 78 10.24 8.99 3.30
CA GLY A 78 10.27 10.41 3.64
C GLY A 78 9.18 11.19 2.91
N LEU A 79 8.02 10.55 2.70
CA LEU A 79 6.84 11.13 2.06
C LEU A 79 5.73 11.25 3.09
N ASP A 80 4.87 12.25 2.93
CA ASP A 80 3.65 12.33 3.72
C ASP A 80 2.56 11.50 3.04
N ILE A 81 2.41 10.25 3.46
CA ILE A 81 1.43 9.30 2.89
C ILE A 81 0.13 9.31 3.73
N VAL A 82 0.19 9.76 4.98
CA VAL A 82 -0.91 9.68 5.94
C VAL A 82 -1.63 11.03 6.14
N ARG A 83 -1.02 12.17 5.81
CA ARG A 83 -1.62 13.50 6.00
C ARG A 83 -1.83 14.33 4.75
#